data_AF-A0A061R781-F1
#
_entry.id   AF-A0A061R781-F1
#
_cell.length_a   1.000
_cell.length_b   1.000
_cell.length_c   1.000
_cell.angle_alpha   90.00
_cell.angle_beta   90.00
_cell.angle_gamma   90.00
#
_symmetry.space_group_name_H-M   'P 1'
#
loop_
_entity.id
_entity.type
_entity.pdbx_description
1 polymer ?
#
loop_
_entity_poly.entity_id
_entity_poly.type
_entity_poly.pdbx_seq_one_letter_code
_entity_poly.pdbx_strand_id
1 'polypeptide(L)'
;MLHIVEQECDIEPVGPEPRIRRSYHLCFRVDDISATRSILEKNRITYSTDSVPGTDMQQLFCYDPDGNGIELQNSLPCVPKEVSG
;
A
#
# COMPACT_ATOMS: atom_id res chain seq x y z
N MET A 1 -14.95 4.76 -11.34
CA MET A 1 -13.92 4.45 -12.34
C MET A 1 -12.68 5.24 -11.94
N LEU A 2 -11.62 4.54 -11.52
CA LEU A 2 -10.31 5.17 -11.34
C LEU A 2 -9.71 5.32 -12.74
N HIS A 3 -9.47 6.55 -13.18
CA HIS A 3 -8.72 6.81 -14.40
C HIS A 3 -7.27 7.06 -14.02
N ILE A 4 -6.39 6.14 -14.41
CA ILE A 4 -4.95 6.40 -14.41
C ILE A 4 -4.68 7.11 -15.74
N VAL A 5 -4.24 8.36 -15.67
CA VAL A 5 -3.85 9.12 -16.86
C VAL A 5 -2.39 8.82 -17.10
N GLU A 6 -2.07 8.18 -18.22
CA GLU A 6 -0.69 8.07 -18.68
C GLU A 6 -0.17 9.48 -18.94
N GLN A 7 0.94 9.84 -18.30
CA GLN A 7 1.61 11.10 -18.58
C GLN A 7 2.49 10.89 -19.82
N GLU A 8 2.22 11.61 -20.92
CA GLU A 8 2.96 11.51 -22.20
C GLU A 8 4.40 12.08 -22.14
N CYS A 9 5.00 12.20 -20.96
CA CYS A 9 6.37 12.70 -20.81
C CYS A 9 7.29 11.51 -20.54
N ASP A 10 8.43 11.46 -21.22
CA ASP A 10 9.56 10.59 -20.87
C ASP A 10 10.08 10.99 -19.48
N ILE A 11 9.42 10.50 -18.42
CA ILE A 11 9.94 10.59 -17.07
C ILE A 11 11.05 9.54 -17.02
N GLU A 12 12.30 10.00 -17.12
CA GLU A 12 13.47 9.17 -16.81
C GLU A 12 13.14 8.34 -15.56
N PRO A 13 13.26 7.00 -15.61
CA PRO A 13 12.90 6.17 -14.48
C PRO A 13 13.70 6.66 -13.29
N VAL A 14 13.00 7.27 -12.32
CA VAL A 14 13.61 7.53 -11.02
C VAL A 14 13.98 6.16 -10.51
N GLY A 15 15.30 5.89 -10.48
CA GLY A 15 15.83 4.60 -10.04
C GLY A 15 15.14 4.17 -8.76
N PRO A 16 14.99 2.85 -8.52
CA PRO A 16 14.04 2.32 -7.55
C PRO A 16 14.14 3.06 -6.22
N GLU A 17 13.13 3.87 -5.87
CA GLU A 17 13.11 4.47 -4.54
C GLU A 17 13.08 3.30 -3.54
N PRO A 18 13.99 3.26 -2.56
CA PRO A 18 14.11 2.11 -1.67
C PRO A 18 12.87 1.94 -0.76
N ARG A 19 12.00 2.94 -0.70
CA ARG A 19 10.75 2.93 0.07
C ARG A 19 9.69 3.75 -0.64
N ILE A 20 8.48 3.21 -0.70
CA ILE A 20 7.29 3.96 -1.12
C ILE A 20 7.03 5.06 -0.09
N ARG A 21 7.15 6.33 -0.51
CA ARG A 21 6.86 7.48 0.35
C ARG A 21 5.35 7.66 0.53
N ARG A 22 4.96 8.26 1.66
CA ARG A 22 3.54 8.48 2.03
C ARG A 22 2.71 9.22 0.97
N SER A 23 3.33 10.09 0.18
CA SER A 23 2.63 10.93 -0.81
C SER A 23 2.63 10.35 -2.24
N TYR A 24 3.21 9.17 -2.46
CA TYR A 24 3.47 8.62 -3.80
C TYR A 24 3.01 7.17 -3.93
N HIS A 25 1.78 6.87 -3.52
CA HIS A 25 1.17 5.55 -3.74
C HIS A 25 -0.35 5.58 -3.69
N LEU A 26 -0.97 4.55 -4.27
CA LEU A 26 -2.37 4.23 -4.06
C LEU A 26 -2.50 3.28 -2.87
N CYS A 27 -3.33 3.63 -1.89
CA CYS A 27 -3.58 2.79 -0.73
C CYS A 27 -4.96 2.12 -0.83
N PHE A 28 -4.98 0.80 -0.72
CA PHE A 28 -6.18 -0.02 -0.71
C PHE A 28 -6.35 -0.68 0.65
N ARG A 29 -7.58 -0.65 1.15
CA ARG A 29 -7.97 -1.41 2.33
C ARG A 29 -8.32 -2.83 1.93
N VAL A 30 -7.79 -3.81 2.66
CA VAL A 30 -8.11 -5.23 2.52
C VAL A 30 -8.71 -5.77 3.81
N ASP A 31 -9.61 -6.74 3.68
CA ASP A 31 -10.27 -7.35 4.85
C ASP A 31 -9.37 -8.39 5.53
N ASP A 32 -8.53 -9.10 4.75
CA ASP A 32 -7.60 -10.11 5.24
C ASP A 32 -6.20 -9.90 4.67
N ILE A 33 -5.36 -9.23 5.45
CA ILE A 33 -3.97 -8.93 5.08
C ILE A 33 -3.10 -10.18 4.95
N SER A 34 -3.43 -11.26 5.66
CA SER A 34 -2.68 -12.52 5.59
C SER A 34 -2.94 -13.23 4.28
N ALA A 35 -4.21 -13.31 3.86
CA ALA A 35 -4.59 -13.83 2.55
C ALA A 35 -3.98 -12.99 1.42
N THR A 36 -3.98 -11.66 1.54
CA THR A 36 -3.31 -10.76 0.59
C THR A 36 -1.82 -11.08 0.47
N ARG A 37 -1.12 -11.26 1.59
CA ARG A 37 0.31 -11.66 1.59
C ARG A 37 0.54 -12.95 0.82
N SER A 38 -0.25 -14.00 1.09
CA SER A 38 -0.14 -15.27 0.38
C SER A 38 -0.38 -15.16 -1.12
N ILE A 39 -1.26 -14.25 -1.56
CA ILE A 39 -1.48 -13.97 -2.98
C ILE A 39 -0.23 -13.33 -3.61
N LEU A 40 0.39 -12.34 -2.95
CA LEU A 40 1.62 -11.72 -3.45
C LEU A 40 2.75 -12.74 -3.58
N GLU A 41 2.96 -13.58 -2.56
CA GLU A 41 3.98 -14.63 -2.55
C GLU A 41 3.75 -15.67 -3.65
N LYS A 42 2.51 -16.15 -3.80
CA LYS A 42 2.13 -17.11 -4.85
C LYS A 42 2.44 -16.58 -6.25
N ASN A 43 2.26 -15.28 -6.46
CA ASN A 43 2.52 -14.62 -7.74
C ASN A 43 3.97 -14.09 -7.86
N ARG A 44 4.84 -14.36 -6.88
CA ARG A 44 6.25 -13.90 -6.85
C ARG A 44 6.38 -12.37 -6.96
N ILE A 45 5.44 -11.64 -6.40
CA ILE A 45 5.50 -10.18 -6.32
C ILE A 45 6.35 -9.81 -5.11
N THR A 46 7.43 -9.07 -5.34
CA THR A 46 8.26 -8.52 -4.26
C THR A 46 7.49 -7.42 -3.52
N TYR A 47 7.48 -7.49 -2.19
CA TYR A 47 6.84 -6.49 -1.35
C TYR A 47 7.69 -6.23 -0.09
N SER A 48 7.48 -5.08 0.54
CA SER A 48 7.97 -4.78 1.89
C SER A 48 6.79 -4.65 2.86
N THR A 49 7.09 -4.76 4.15
CA THR A 49 6.09 -4.73 5.22
C THR A 49 6.40 -3.59 6.19
N ASP A 50 5.35 -2.92 6.67
CA ASP A 50 5.45 -2.01 7.81
C ASP A 50 4.28 -2.23 8.79
N SER A 51 4.40 -1.70 10.00
CA SER A 51 3.38 -1.74 11.04
C SER A 51 3.30 -0.39 11.74
N VAL A 52 2.09 0.10 12.00
CA VAL A 52 1.92 1.38 12.70
C VAL A 52 2.02 1.15 14.22
N PRO A 53 3.00 1.76 14.91
CA PRO A 53 3.19 1.55 16.35
C PRO A 53 1.94 1.86 17.17
N GLY A 54 1.59 0.98 18.11
CA GLY A 54 0.41 1.14 18.96
C GLY A 54 -0.91 0.76 18.28
N THR A 55 -0.86 0.11 17.12
CA THR A 55 -2.05 -0.39 16.42
C THR A 55 -1.78 -1.79 15.85
N ASP A 56 -2.84 -2.52 15.52
CA ASP A 56 -2.75 -3.80 14.78
C ASP A 56 -2.69 -3.60 13.25
N MET A 57 -2.38 -2.37 12.80
CA MET A 57 -2.33 -2.02 11.39
C MET A 57 -1.05 -2.58 10.78
N GLN A 58 -1.22 -3.40 9.74
CA GLN A 58 -0.17 -3.96 8.91
C GLN A 58 -0.30 -3.39 7.51
N GLN A 59 0.83 -3.02 6.92
CA GLN A 59 0.93 -2.43 5.60
C GLN A 59 1.85 -3.29 4.73
N LEU A 60 1.41 -3.62 3.52
CA LEU A 60 2.22 -4.26 2.48
C LEU A 60 2.43 -3.25 1.36
N PHE A 61 3.68 -3.10 0.93
CA PHE A 61 4.07 -2.16 -0.11
C PHE A 61 4.69 -2.89 -1.29
N CYS A 62 4.18 -2.67 -2.49
CA CYS A 62 4.75 -3.20 -3.73
C CYS A 62 4.65 -2.18 -4.87
N TYR A 63 5.33 -2.46 -5.96
CA TYR A 63 5.23 -1.70 -7.20
C TYR A 63 4.45 -2.50 -8.23
N ASP A 64 3.62 -1.82 -9.01
CA ASP A 64 3.09 -2.40 -10.25
C ASP A 64 4.18 -2.42 -11.35
N PRO A 65 3.92 -3.05 -12.51
CA PRO A 65 4.91 -3.12 -13.60
C PRO A 65 5.39 -1.76 -14.13
N ASP A 66 4.60 -0.70 -13.95
CA ASP A 66 4.90 0.65 -14.41
C ASP A 66 5.63 1.48 -13.34
N GLY A 67 5.89 0.90 -12.16
CA GLY A 67 6.59 1.54 -11.06
C GLY A 67 5.69 2.38 -10.15
N ASN A 68 4.37 2.26 -10.25
CA ASN A 68 3.46 2.93 -9.31
C ASN A 68 3.51 2.23 -7.95
N GLY A 69 3.64 3.02 -6.88
CA GLY A 69 3.58 2.51 -5.52
C GLY A 69 2.17 2.07 -5.15
N ILE A 70 2.03 0.87 -4.60
CA ILE A 70 0.78 0.31 -4.08
C ILE A 70 0.97 -0.03 -2.61
N GLU A 71 0.06 0.45 -1.77
CA GLU A 71 -0.07 0.06 -0.37
C GLU A 71 -1.34 -0.78 -0.19
N LEU A 72 -1.23 -1.90 0.52
CA LEU A 72 -2.35 -2.74 0.96
C LEU A 72 -2.33 -2.77 2.49
N GLN A 73 -3.42 -2.37 3.13
CA GLN A 73 -3.50 -2.35 4.60
C GLN A 73 -4.80 -2.95 5.12
N ASN A 74 -4.75 -3.56 6.30
CA ASN A 74 -5.97 -3.98 6.99
C ASN A 74 -6.78 -2.79 7.51
N SER A 75 -8.09 -2.96 7.62
CA SER A 75 -8.89 -2.03 8.41
C SER A 75 -8.55 -2.22 9.88
N LEU A 76 -8.20 -1.13 10.58
CA LEU A 76 -8.38 -1.13 12.02
C LEU A 76 -9.89 -1.14 12.33
N PRO A 77 -10.32 -1.82 13.40
CA PRO A 77 -11.67 -1.63 13.91
C PRO A 77 -11.88 -0.14 14.21
N CYS A 78 -12.98 0.43 13.75
CA CYS A 78 -13.37 1.78 14.13
C CYS A 78 -13.70 1.75 15.62
N VAL A 79 -12.77 2.19 16.47
CA VAL A 79 -13.04 2.42 17.88
C VAL A 79 -13.71 3.78 17.98
N PRO A 80 -14.98 3.87 18.43
CA PRO A 80 -15.60 5.16 18.68
C PRO A 80 -14.72 5.93 19.66
N LYS A 81 -14.39 7.18 19.34
CA LYS A 81 -13.71 8.04 20.31
C LYS A 81 -14.64 8.19 21.50
N GLU A 82 -14.20 7.79 22.68
CA GLU A 82 -14.92 8.12 23.92
C GLU A 82 -15.03 9.64 23.98
N VAL A 83 -16.26 10.14 23.92
CA VAL A 83 -16.53 11.56 24.10
C VAL A 83 -16.49 11.78 25.61
N SER A 84 -15.35 12.28 26.11
CA SER A 84 -15.27 12.86 27.44
C SER A 84 -16.24 14.03 27.49
N GLY A 85 -17.34 13.86 28.22
CA GLY A 85 -18.31 14.91 28.53
C GLY A 85 -17.80 15.94 29.52
#